data_AF-A0A849ELI3-F1
#
_entry.id   AF-A0A849ELI3-F1
#
_cell.length_a   1.000
_cell.length_b   1.000
_cell.length_c   1.000
_cell.angle_alpha   90.00
_cell.angle_beta   90.00
_cell.angle_gamma   90.00
#
_symmetry.space_group_name_H-M   'P 1'
#
loop_
_entity.id
_entity.type
_entity.pdbx_description
1 polymer ?
#
loop_
_entity_poly.entity_id
_entity_poly.type
_entity_poly.pdbx_seq_one_letter_code
_entity_poly.pdbx_strand_id
1 'polypeptide(L)' 'MPRSRNSVASRARRKKVMKQAKGYFGRRKNVWTVAKN' A
#
# COMPACT_ATOMS: atom_id res chain seq x y z
N MET A 1 0.68 5.94 -29.32
CA MET A 1 1.80 5.52 -28.44
C MET A 1 1.24 4.73 -27.26
N PRO A 2 1.56 3.44 -27.08
CA PRO A 2 1.05 2.65 -25.96
C PRO A 2 1.58 3.20 -24.63
N ARG A 3 0.70 3.44 -23.66
CA ARG A 3 1.07 3.90 -22.32
C ARG A 3 1.00 2.74 -21.34
N SER A 4 2.14 2.38 -20.75
CA SER A 4 2.18 1.35 -19.71
C SER A 4 1.44 1.84 -18.45
N ARG A 5 0.47 1.05 -17.95
CA ARG A 5 -0.29 1.35 -16.72
C ARG A 5 0.16 0.43 -15.58
N ASN A 6 0.67 1.01 -14.50
CA ASN A 6 1.27 0.26 -13.37
C ASN A 6 0.31 0.01 -12.19
N SER A 7 -1.01 0.06 -12.42
CA SER A 7 -2.02 0.01 -11.36
C SER A 7 -1.93 -1.29 -10.52
N VAL A 8 -1.75 -2.44 -11.19
CA VAL A 8 -1.67 -3.74 -10.53
C VAL A 8 -0.40 -3.86 -9.68
N ALA A 9 0.77 -3.52 -10.24
CA ALA A 9 2.04 -3.56 -9.53
C ALA A 9 2.04 -2.61 -8.31
N SER A 10 1.48 -1.41 -8.47
CA SER A 10 1.33 -0.45 -7.37
C SER A 10 0.40 -0.97 -6.28
N ARG A 11 -0.73 -1.59 -6.63
CA ARG A 11 -1.67 -2.19 -5.66
C ARG A 11 -1.03 -3.34 -4.88
N ALA A 12 -0.25 -4.20 -5.54
CA ALA A 12 0.45 -5.32 -4.90
C ALA A 12 1.46 -4.83 -3.84
N ARG A 13 2.28 -3.82 -4.17
CA ARG A 13 3.20 -3.20 -3.21
C ARG A 13 2.47 -2.62 -2.01
N ARG A 14 1.35 -1.93 -2.24
CA ARG A 14 0.52 -1.38 -1.17
C ARG A 14 0.03 -2.44 -0.19
N LYS A 15 -0.52 -3.54 -0.73
CA LYS A 15 -1.01 -4.65 0.10
C LYS A 15 0.09 -5.33 0.92
N LYS A 16 1.32 -5.42 0.40
CA LYS A 16 2.45 -6.04 1.13
C LYS A 16 2.77 -5.29 2.43
N VAL A 17 2.93 -3.97 2.39
CA VAL A 17 3.23 -3.16 3.59
C VAL A 17 2.03 -3.13 4.54
N MET A 18 0.82 -2.99 4.01
CA MET A 18 -0.39 -3.01 4.84
C MET A 18 -0.60 -4.34 5.57
N LYS A 19 -0.12 -5.46 4.99
CA LYS A 19 -0.13 -6.78 5.66
C LYS A 19 0.81 -6.80 6.87
N GLN A 20 1.95 -6.10 6.79
CA GLN A 20 2.92 -5.98 7.89
C GLN A 20 2.44 -5.00 8.97
N ALA A 21 1.73 -3.95 8.58
CA ALA A 21 1.17 -2.94 9.50
C ALA A 21 -0.11 -3.39 10.24
N LYS A 22 -0.54 -4.65 10.06
CA LYS A 22 -1.66 -5.22 10.81
C LYS A 22 -1.31 -5.24 12.30
N GLY A 23 -2.24 -4.79 13.14
CA GLY A 23 -2.03 -4.66 14.59
C GLY A 23 -1.61 -3.26 15.04
N TYR A 24 -1.25 -2.36 14.13
CA TYR A 24 -0.94 -0.97 14.49
C TYR A 24 -2.20 -0.18 14.89
N PHE A 25 -2.05 0.72 15.87
CA PHE A 25 -3.14 1.54 16.36
C PHE A 25 -3.55 2.64 15.36
N GLY A 26 -4.85 2.92 15.29
CA GLY A 26 -5.39 4.03 14.51
C GLY A 26 -5.14 3.94 13.00
N ARG A 27 -4.67 5.05 12.40
CA ARG A 27 -4.55 5.19 10.93
C ARG A 27 -3.40 4.39 10.32
N ARG A 28 -2.42 3.95 11.13
CA ARG A 28 -1.26 3.18 10.70
C ARG A 28 -1.61 1.80 10.11
N LYS A 29 -2.72 1.18 10.52
CA LYS A 29 -3.19 -0.11 9.95
C LYS A 29 -4.10 0.02 8.73
N ASN A 30 -4.59 1.22 8.41
CA ASN A 30 -5.62 1.45 7.38
C ASN A 30 -5.14 2.32 6.22
N VAL A 31 -4.21 3.24 6.46
CA VAL A 31 -3.78 4.25 5.48
C VAL A 31 -2.35 3.96 5.02
N TRP A 32 -2.18 3.61 3.73
CA TRP A 32 -0.88 3.31 3.13
C TRP A 32 0.16 4.41 3.33
N THR A 33 -0.21 5.67 3.16
CA THR A 33 0.73 6.79 3.28
C THR A 33 1.27 6.95 4.68
N VAL A 34 0.53 6.48 5.69
CA VAL A 34 0.94 6.49 7.10
C VAL A 34 1.68 5.20 7.46
N ALA A 35 1.30 4.06 6.87
CA ALA A 35 1.92 2.76 7.12
C ALA A 35 3.32 2.59 6.48
N LYS A 36 3.62 3.36 5.42
CA LYS A 36 4.90 3.32 4.72
C LYS A 36 5.98 4.20 5.37
N ASN A 37 5.56 5.12 6.25
CA ASN A 37 6.44 6.02 6.98
C ASN A 37 6.94 5.30 8.23
#